data_AF-A0A4U9WKU2-F1
#
_entry.id   AF-A0A4U9WKU2-F1
#
_cell.length_a   1.000
_cell.length_b   1.000
_cell.length_c   1.000
_cell.angle_alpha   90.00
_cell.angle_beta   90.00
_cell.angle_gamma   90.00
#
_symmetry.space_group_name_H-M   'P 1'
#
loop_
_entity.id
_entity.type
_entity.pdbx_description
1 polymer ?
#
loop_
_entity_poly.entity_id
_entity_poly.type
_entity_poly.pdbx_seq_one_letter_code
_entity_poly.pdbx_strand_id
1 'polypeptide(L)' 'MQPALFCRRKNSEQIAAFLQRHGDAKLVETGDTQSPGKQNLPHPEDGDGFFYAKLIKI' A
#
# COMPACT_ATOMS: atom_id res chain seq x y z
N MET A 1 2.97 -19.53 -8.23
CA MET A 1 2.65 -18.70 -7.06
C MET A 1 2.93 -17.26 -7.46
N GLN A 2 1.91 -16.45 -7.77
CA GLN A 2 2.12 -15.06 -8.18
C GLN A 2 2.60 -14.25 -6.96
N PRO A 3 3.61 -13.37 -7.09
CA PRO A 3 4.09 -12.59 -5.97
C PRO A 3 2.96 -11.66 -5.47
N ALA A 4 2.74 -11.66 -4.15
CA ALA A 4 1.66 -10.90 -3.50
C ALA A 4 1.67 -9.40 -3.86
N LEU A 5 2.83 -8.87 -4.26
CA LEU A 5 3.08 -7.50 -4.66
C LEU A 5 2.27 -7.04 -5.89
N PHE A 6 1.82 -7.96 -6.74
CA PHE A 6 1.04 -7.62 -7.94
C PHE A 6 -0.45 -7.41 -7.67
N CYS A 7 -1.00 -7.99 -6.61
CA CYS A 7 -2.41 -7.89 -6.29
C CYS A 7 -2.71 -6.57 -5.57
N ARG A 8 -3.05 -5.51 -6.32
CA ARG A 8 -3.37 -4.17 -5.79
C ARG A 8 -4.29 -4.20 -4.59
N ARG A 9 -5.36 -4.97 -4.73
CA ARG A 9 -6.38 -5.12 -3.71
C ARG A 9 -5.84 -5.74 -2.41
N LYS A 10 -4.97 -6.74 -2.49
CA LYS A 10 -4.39 -7.39 -1.30
C LYS A 10 -3.47 -6.45 -0.54
N ASN A 11 -2.69 -5.65 -1.26
CA ASN A 11 -1.77 -4.70 -0.66
C ASN A 11 -2.52 -3.55 0.05
N SER A 12 -3.53 -2.97 -0.62
CA SER A 12 -4.37 -1.92 -0.01
C SER A 12 -5.19 -2.45 1.17
N GLU A 13 -5.76 -3.65 1.07
CA GLU A 13 -6.50 -4.29 2.16
C GLU A 13 -5.61 -4.54 3.38
N GLN A 14 -4.35 -4.93 3.18
CA GLN A 14 -3.40 -5.14 4.27
C GLN A 14 -3.11 -3.84 5.03
N ILE A 15 -2.90 -2.72 4.32
CA ILE A 15 -2.69 -1.42 4.97
C ILE A 15 -3.97 -0.92 5.64
N ALA A 16 -5.14 -1.10 5.01
CA ALA A 16 -6.41 -0.73 5.61
C ALA A 16 -6.65 -1.47 6.93
N ALA A 17 -6.39 -2.78 6.97
CA ALA A 17 -6.49 -3.59 8.17
C ALA A 17 -5.45 -3.22 9.24
N PHE A 18 -4.28 -2.70 8.85
CA PHE A 18 -3.30 -2.16 9.80
C PHE A 18 -3.82 -0.87 10.45
N LEU A 19 -4.28 0.11 9.65
CA LEU A 19 -4.80 1.38 10.14
C LEU A 19 -6.04 1.21 11.04
N GLN A 20 -6.91 0.23 10.75
CA GLN A 20 -8.05 -0.07 11.62
C GLN A 20 -7.65 -0.60 13.01
N ARG A 21 -6.50 -1.27 13.12
CA ARG A 21 -5.99 -1.83 14.38
C ARG A 21 -5.10 -0.86 15.14
N HIS A 22 -4.54 0.14 14.45
CA HIS A 22 -3.58 1.10 14.98
C HIS A 22 -4.12 2.52 14.84
N GLY A 23 -4.92 2.97 15.82
CA GLY A 23 -5.47 4.33 15.85
C GLY A 23 -4.42 5.43 16.03
N ASP A 24 -3.21 5.06 16.46
CA ASP A 24 -2.03 5.92 16.54
C ASP A 24 -1.25 5.98 15.22
N ALA A 25 -1.71 5.33 14.15
CA ALA A 25 -1.10 5.39 12.83
C ALA A 25 -2.00 6.12 11.83
N LYS A 26 -1.41 7.03 11.05
CA LYS A 26 -2.12 7.77 9.99
C LYS A 26 -1.40 7.67 8.66
N LEU A 27 -2.15 7.44 7.60
CA LEU A 27 -1.65 7.48 6.22
C LEU A 27 -1.37 8.92 5.78
N VAL A 28 -0.26 9.13 5.08
CA VAL A 28 0.20 10.45 4.62
C VAL A 28 0.66 10.38 3.17
N GLU A 29 0.17 11.28 2.32
CA GLU A 29 0.61 11.51 0.92
C GLU A 29 0.48 10.33 -0.07
N THR A 30 0.19 9.12 0.40
CA THR A 30 0.10 7.90 -0.42
C THR A 30 -1.33 7.34 -0.41
N GLY A 31 -2.26 8.04 -1.06
CA GLY A 31 -3.66 7.61 -1.17
C GLY A 31 -4.55 8.09 -0.01
N ASP A 32 -5.66 7.39 0.21
CA ASP A 32 -6.67 7.72 1.22
C ASP A 32 -7.03 6.49 2.08
N THR A 33 -7.92 6.66 3.06
CA THR A 33 -8.34 5.57 3.96
C THR A 33 -9.13 4.46 3.26
N GLN A 34 -9.74 4.71 2.10
CA GLN A 34 -10.48 3.70 1.33
C GLN A 34 -9.57 2.92 0.36
N SER A 35 -8.53 3.57 -0.15
CA SER A 35 -7.50 3.00 -1.02
C SER A 35 -6.12 3.46 -0.56
N PRO A 36 -5.59 2.87 0.53
CA PRO A 36 -4.31 3.27 1.08
C PRO A 36 -3.14 2.74 0.25
N GLY A 37 -2.10 3.57 0.15
CA GLY A 37 -0.86 3.29 -0.55
C GLY A 37 -0.89 3.59 -2.05
N LYS A 38 0.24 3.36 -2.70
CA LYS A 38 0.44 3.44 -4.15
C LYS A 38 1.05 2.13 -4.63
N GLN A 39 0.49 1.60 -5.71
CA GLN A 39 1.05 0.45 -6.40
C GLN A 39 1.63 0.89 -7.73
N ASN A 40 2.92 0.66 -7.91
CA ASN A 40 3.59 0.72 -9.19
C ASN A 40 3.60 -0.68 -9.79
N LEU A 41 3.10 -0.81 -11.01
CA LEU A 41 3.17 -2.06 -11.76
C LEU A 41 4.57 -2.18 -12.39
N PRO A 42 5.08 -3.39 -12.62
CA PRO A 42 6.34 -3.51 -13.33
C PRO A 42 6.21 -2.90 -14.72
N HIS A 43 7.26 -2.23 -15.16
CA HIS A 43 7.39 -1.78 -16.52
C HIS A 43 8.76 -2.24 -17.04
N PRO A 44 8.89 -2.65 -18.31
CA PRO A 44 10.17 -3.09 -18.87
C PRO A 44 11.31 -2.07 -18.68
N GLU A 45 10.97 -0.77 -18.59
CA GLU A 45 11.92 0.34 -18.43
C GLU A 45 12.08 0.82 -16.97
N ASP A 46 11.12 0.55 -16.08
CA ASP A 46 11.10 1.05 -14.69
C ASP A 46 11.34 -0.05 -13.64
N GLY A 47 11.58 -1.29 -14.07
CA GLY A 47 11.91 -2.42 -13.21
C GLY A 47 10.69 -3.11 -12.59
N ASP A 48 10.92 -3.79 -11.46
CA ASP A 48 9.89 -4.60 -10.79
C ASP A 48 8.79 -3.71 -10.18
N GLY A 49 7.55 -4.20 -10.24
CA GLY A 49 6.41 -3.54 -9.62
C GLY A 49 6.53 -3.60 -8.10
N PHE A 50 6.18 -2.51 -7.42
CA PHE A 50 6.24 -2.40 -5.97
C PHE A 50 5.02 -1.66 -5.40
N PHE A 51 4.75 -1.90 -4.13
CA PHE A 51 3.72 -1.21 -3.38
C PHE A 51 4.32 -0.48 -2.19
N TYR A 52 3.89 0.74 -1.95
CA TYR A 52 4.34 1.52 -0.81
C TYR A 52 3.21 2.37 -0.22
N ALA A 53 3.24 2.51 1.11
CA ALA A 53 2.37 3.41 1.87
C ALA A 53 3.20 4.12 2.92
N LYS A 54 3.01 5.43 3.08
CA LYS A 54 3.71 6.24 4.08
C LYS A 54 2.77 6.46 5.26
N LEU A 55 3.22 6.05 6.44
CA LEU A 55 2.47 6.18 7.68
C LEU A 55 3.27 7.03 8.67
N ILE A 56 2.57 7.87 9.43
CA ILE A 56 3.11 8.57 10.58
C ILE A 56 2.45 8.05 11.86
N LYS A 57 3.21 8.03 12.94
CA LYS A 57 2.69 7.78 14.28
C LYS A 57 2.26 9.11 14.90
N ILE A 58 1.07 9.14 15.50
CA ILE A 58 0.52 10.30 16.20
C ILE A 58 0.72 10.15 17.71
#